data_AF-A0A1L9NKL3-F1
#
_entry.id   AF-A0A1L9NKL3-F1
#
_cell.length_a   1.000
_cell.length_b   1.000
_cell.length_c   1.000
_cell.angle_alpha   90.00
_cell.angle_beta   90.00
_cell.angle_gamma   90.00
#
_symmetry.space_group_name_H-M   'P 1'
#
loop_
_entity.id
_entity.type
_entity.pdbx_description
1 polymer ?
#
loop_
_entity_poly.entity_id
_entity_poly.type
_entity_poly.pdbx_seq_one_letter_code
_entity_poly.pdbx_strand_id
1 'polypeptide(L)'
;MDPRGMRKKVAEATARLRLSKARRDLAKLKAAKKMIEEERAEAAAEERAAAELDNTEYIIWPAFRVMETIPEISETKSVDIQVHGMKARVYLSRPDEDIVPLRYLKRADKDKIVHRAVWIFRNARNGRRVNQNRWPTLETIFFDVFRNLKNSPQWNKGLFEDEAGSAATCPTNLDFRQARYNQDNVLHALISELFFNVDVMRPTSKPMLWFHLYPKVMGEYLEYWTGYKEKRQDGPCTSGRVVVDYYPDAMYARTVLPMTTTLTDNQPLHKTLSQNFQLHLGQLLTNLHHMHIHRHHLPDQEVFLINLHGSRLHVQRAIFPSSKISRIYCKKYKPVDTSNTELHTFRAGDANRRYTEQDLEHDIDQLDWLHTLKEERNEAPDEDDAPVFRVLASKEYDLWKKSDWHASLKLLAGLNRYLMGGRAKCGVMQNMFEKFPLEEESQPAEPSSSAARR
;
A
#
# COMPACT_ATOMS: atom_id res chain seq x y z
N MET A 1 20.90 -53.79 83.27
CA MET A 1 20.05 -53.16 82.23
C MET A 1 20.95 -52.83 81.04
N ASP A 2 20.66 -53.37 79.85
CA ASP A 2 21.57 -53.31 78.68
C ASP A 2 21.48 -51.94 77.94
N PRO A 3 22.55 -51.12 77.93
CA PRO A 3 22.57 -49.80 77.30
C PRO A 3 22.42 -49.84 75.76
N ARG A 4 22.71 -50.97 75.11
CA ARG A 4 22.64 -51.11 73.64
C ARG A 4 21.20 -51.28 73.14
N GLY A 5 20.34 -51.94 73.91
CA GLY A 5 18.92 -52.12 73.59
C GLY A 5 18.12 -50.81 73.62
N MET A 6 18.49 -49.88 74.50
CA MET A 6 17.80 -48.59 74.65
C MET A 6 18.15 -47.63 73.51
N ARG A 7 19.41 -47.59 73.06
CA ARG A 7 19.84 -46.79 71.88
C ARG A 7 19.19 -47.27 70.58
N LYS A 8 19.02 -48.58 70.39
CA LYS A 8 18.35 -49.14 69.21
C LYS A 8 16.85 -48.77 69.17
N LYS A 9 16.17 -48.82 70.31
CA LYS A 9 14.75 -48.40 70.43
C LYS A 9 14.56 -46.90 70.18
N VAL A 10 15.46 -46.05 70.68
CA VAL A 10 15.42 -44.59 70.41
C VAL A 10 15.68 -44.30 68.93
N ALA A 11 16.68 -44.94 68.30
CA ALA A 11 16.95 -44.77 66.87
C ALA A 11 15.76 -45.22 66.00
N GLU A 12 15.12 -46.33 66.34
CA GLU A 12 13.94 -46.83 65.63
C GLU A 12 12.72 -45.91 65.80
N ALA A 13 12.49 -45.38 67.00
CA ALA A 13 11.44 -44.38 67.25
C ALA A 13 11.68 -43.08 66.47
N THR A 14 12.93 -42.63 66.39
CA THR A 14 13.32 -41.43 65.64
C THR A 14 13.13 -41.62 64.13
N ALA A 15 13.46 -42.81 63.61
CA ALA A 15 13.25 -43.17 62.21
C ALA A 15 11.75 -43.23 61.86
N ARG A 16 10.91 -43.81 62.73
CA ARG A 16 9.45 -43.83 62.55
C ARG A 16 8.85 -42.43 62.54
N LEU A 17 9.34 -41.53 63.40
CA LEU A 17 8.90 -40.13 63.43
C LEU A 17 9.25 -39.39 62.13
N ARG A 18 10.48 -39.57 61.62
CA ARG A 18 10.92 -39.00 60.34
C ARG A 18 10.10 -39.52 59.16
N LEU A 19 9.79 -40.81 59.16
CA LEU A 19 8.99 -41.45 58.11
C LEU A 19 7.52 -40.99 58.15
N SER A 20 6.96 -40.78 59.35
CA SER A 20 5.64 -40.17 59.54
C SER A 20 5.59 -38.72 59.03
N LYS A 21 6.65 -37.94 59.27
CA LYS A 21 6.76 -36.56 58.78
C LYS A 21 6.88 -36.53 57.25
N ALA A 22 7.75 -37.35 56.66
CA ALA A 22 7.91 -37.45 55.21
C ALA A 22 6.62 -37.87 54.49
N ARG A 23 5.83 -38.78 55.08
CA ARG A 23 4.51 -39.16 54.53
C ARG A 23 3.51 -38.02 54.55
N ARG A 24 3.51 -37.19 55.61
CA ARG A 24 2.66 -35.99 55.69
C ARG A 24 3.07 -34.94 54.67
N ASP A 25 4.37 -34.73 54.49
CA ASP A 25 4.89 -33.76 53.52
C ASP A 25 4.62 -34.23 52.06
N LEU A 26 4.75 -35.53 51.79
CA LEU A 26 4.37 -36.11 50.50
C LEU A 26 2.87 -35.98 50.21
N ALA A 27 2.01 -36.17 51.23
CA ALA A 27 0.57 -35.98 51.09
C ALA A 27 0.21 -34.52 50.77
N LYS A 28 0.90 -33.56 51.40
CA LYS A 28 0.74 -32.12 51.10
C LYS A 28 1.18 -31.78 49.68
N LEU A 29 2.31 -32.33 49.22
CA LEU A 29 2.78 -32.12 47.84
C LEU A 29 1.83 -32.72 46.80
N LYS A 30 1.26 -33.90 47.07
CA LYS A 30 0.24 -34.51 46.19
C LYS A 30 -1.05 -33.69 46.14
N ALA A 31 -1.49 -33.16 47.28
CA ALA A 31 -2.66 -32.27 47.33
C ALA A 31 -2.42 -30.96 46.57
N ALA A 32 -1.25 -30.34 46.76
CA ALA A 32 -0.88 -29.14 46.02
C ALA A 32 -0.78 -29.39 44.50
N LYS A 33 -0.21 -30.53 44.08
CA LYS A 33 -0.17 -30.91 42.67
C LYS A 33 -1.57 -31.11 42.08
N LYS A 34 -2.49 -31.72 42.85
CA LYS A 34 -3.89 -31.93 42.44
C LYS A 34 -4.62 -30.60 42.26
N MET A 35 -4.43 -29.63 43.16
CA MET A 35 -5.02 -28.29 42.98
C MET A 35 -4.48 -27.57 41.75
N ILE A 36 -3.18 -27.65 41.48
CA ILE A 36 -2.59 -27.03 40.27
C ILE A 36 -3.09 -27.69 38.98
N GLU A 37 -3.29 -29.02 38.99
CA GLU A 37 -3.87 -29.74 37.85
C GLU A 37 -5.35 -29.39 37.66
N GLU A 38 -6.11 -29.19 38.75
CA GLU A 38 -7.51 -28.73 38.71
C GLU A 38 -7.62 -27.28 38.22
N GLU A 39 -6.79 -26.34 38.71
CA GLU A 39 -6.75 -24.95 38.22
C GLU A 39 -6.39 -24.89 36.73
N ARG A 40 -5.46 -25.73 36.26
CA ARG A 40 -5.11 -25.80 34.83
C ARG A 40 -6.24 -26.41 34.00
N ALA A 41 -6.98 -27.37 34.53
CA ALA A 41 -8.12 -27.95 33.85
C ALA A 41 -9.29 -26.96 33.77
N GLU A 42 -9.50 -26.15 34.80
CA GLU A 42 -10.50 -25.09 34.85
C GLU A 42 -10.14 -23.95 33.87
N ALA A 43 -8.88 -23.49 33.86
CA ALA A 43 -8.40 -22.50 32.89
C ALA A 43 -8.53 -23.00 31.44
N ALA A 44 -8.24 -24.28 31.18
CA ALA A 44 -8.41 -24.87 29.85
C ALA A 44 -9.88 -25.06 29.46
N ALA A 45 -10.78 -25.26 30.43
CA ALA A 45 -12.21 -25.31 30.20
C ALA A 45 -12.78 -23.91 29.93
N GLU A 46 -12.27 -22.89 30.62
CA GLU A 46 -12.64 -21.49 30.42
C GLU A 46 -12.13 -20.96 29.06
N GLU A 47 -10.92 -21.34 28.65
CA GLU A 47 -10.38 -21.06 27.30
C GLU A 47 -11.19 -21.75 26.19
N ARG A 48 -11.67 -22.98 26.43
CA ARG A 48 -12.58 -23.68 25.50
C ARG A 48 -13.96 -23.05 25.45
N ALA A 49 -14.51 -22.63 26.59
CA ALA A 49 -15.79 -21.93 26.66
C ALA A 49 -15.71 -20.55 25.96
N ALA A 50 -14.59 -19.85 26.10
CA ALA A 50 -14.32 -18.61 25.37
C ALA A 50 -14.22 -18.84 23.86
N ALA A 51 -13.61 -19.96 23.42
CA ALA A 51 -13.55 -20.33 22.01
C ALA A 51 -14.91 -20.80 21.44
N GLU A 52 -15.79 -21.38 22.26
CA GLU A 52 -17.16 -21.76 21.85
C GLU A 52 -18.13 -20.56 21.81
N LEU A 53 -17.91 -19.53 22.62
CA LEU A 53 -18.66 -18.26 22.58
C LEU A 53 -18.34 -17.39 21.35
N ASP A 54 -17.22 -17.63 20.67
CA ASP A 54 -16.83 -16.94 19.43
C ASP A 54 -17.47 -17.54 18.16
N ASN A 55 -18.21 -18.65 18.29
CA ASN A 55 -18.73 -19.43 17.16
C ASN A 55 -20.27 -19.58 17.13
N THR A 56 -21.01 -18.75 17.87
CA THR A 56 -22.48 -18.70 17.78
C THR A 56 -22.94 -17.40 17.12
N GLU A 57 -23.40 -17.54 15.87
CA GLU A 57 -24.08 -16.49 15.10
C GLU A 57 -25.27 -15.92 15.87
N TYR A 58 -25.12 -14.72 16.45
CA TYR A 58 -26.19 -13.75 16.57
C TYR A 58 -25.64 -12.35 16.39
N ILE A 59 -26.32 -11.61 15.53
CA ILE A 59 -26.02 -10.26 15.04
C ILE A 59 -25.84 -9.29 16.22
N ILE A 60 -24.59 -8.93 16.52
CA ILE A 60 -24.24 -7.77 17.35
C ILE A 60 -23.58 -6.76 16.42
N TRP A 61 -24.25 -5.61 16.27
CA TRP A 61 -23.72 -4.43 15.60
C TRP A 61 -22.34 -4.09 16.17
N PRO A 62 -21.31 -3.87 15.34
CA PRO A 62 -19.98 -3.58 15.85
C PRO A 62 -20.00 -2.22 16.56
N ALA A 63 -19.95 -2.26 17.89
CA ALA A 63 -19.36 -1.16 18.64
C ALA A 63 -17.94 -1.00 18.09
N PHE A 64 -17.68 0.14 17.45
CA PHE A 64 -16.39 0.56 16.92
C PHE A 64 -15.27 0.29 17.94
N ARG A 65 -14.55 -0.84 17.79
CA ARG A 65 -13.21 -1.02 18.33
C ARG A 65 -12.24 -0.29 17.40
N VAL A 66 -12.24 1.03 17.50
CA VAL A 66 -11.08 1.84 17.09
C VAL A 66 -10.01 1.59 18.15
N MET A 67 -9.29 0.48 18.06
CA MET A 67 -7.99 0.19 18.70
C MET A 67 -7.74 -1.33 18.68
N GLU A 68 -7.65 -1.92 17.50
CA GLU A 68 -6.90 -3.16 17.32
C GLU A 68 -5.67 -2.86 16.50
N THR A 69 -4.54 -2.80 17.22
CA THR A 69 -3.15 -2.80 16.76
C THR A 69 -2.87 -1.91 15.56
N ILE A 70 -2.66 -0.62 15.82
CA ILE A 70 -1.70 0.15 15.01
C ILE A 70 -0.38 -0.63 15.13
N PRO A 71 0.16 -1.22 14.05
CA PRO A 71 1.46 -1.87 14.13
C PRO A 71 2.43 -0.84 14.69
N GLU A 72 3.19 -1.22 15.74
CA GLU A 72 4.30 -0.41 16.24
C GLU A 72 5.10 0.07 15.03
N ILE A 73 5.07 1.38 14.78
CA ILE A 73 5.74 2.00 13.65
C ILE A 73 7.23 1.74 13.87
N SER A 74 7.77 0.69 13.22
CA SER A 74 9.20 0.42 13.20
C SER A 74 9.91 1.70 12.82
N GLU A 75 10.98 2.07 13.54
CA GLU A 75 11.77 3.28 13.29
C GLU A 75 11.89 3.56 11.79
N THR A 76 11.12 4.55 11.32
CA THR A 76 10.99 4.81 9.90
C THR A 76 12.23 5.49 9.40
N LYS A 77 12.98 4.83 8.51
CA LYS A 77 14.02 5.50 7.74
C LYS A 77 13.37 6.58 6.87
N SER A 78 13.57 7.84 7.24
CA SER A 78 13.15 9.00 6.47
C SER A 78 14.36 9.70 5.85
N VAL A 79 14.18 10.25 4.65
CA VAL A 79 15.20 11.05 3.95
C VAL A 79 14.59 12.38 3.59
N ASP A 80 15.19 13.46 4.07
CA ASP A 80 14.79 14.82 3.70
C ASP A 80 15.48 15.19 2.38
N ILE A 81 14.71 15.73 1.45
CA ILE A 81 15.16 16.17 0.13
C ILE A 81 14.70 17.60 -0.12
N GLN A 82 15.45 18.29 -0.98
CA GLN A 82 15.12 19.65 -1.40
C GLN A 82 15.27 19.80 -2.91
N VAL A 83 14.25 20.39 -3.54
CA VAL A 83 14.19 20.67 -4.98
C VAL A 83 13.77 22.12 -5.15
N HIS A 84 14.69 22.99 -5.60
CA HIS A 84 14.43 24.41 -5.86
C HIS A 84 13.70 25.13 -4.70
N GLY A 85 14.14 24.90 -3.47
CA GLY A 85 13.52 25.48 -2.28
C GLY A 85 12.32 24.70 -1.74
N MET A 86 11.73 23.79 -2.53
CA MET A 86 10.67 22.90 -2.06
C MET A 86 11.26 21.74 -1.27
N LYS A 87 10.75 21.52 -0.06
CA LYS A 87 11.24 20.49 0.86
C LYS A 87 10.26 19.33 0.90
N ALA A 88 10.77 18.11 0.94
CA ALA A 88 9.95 16.93 1.14
C ALA A 88 10.67 15.92 2.03
N ARG A 89 9.90 15.24 2.88
CA ARG A 89 10.35 14.14 3.72
C ARG A 89 9.85 12.84 3.12
N VAL A 90 10.78 12.00 2.69
CA VAL A 90 10.48 10.71 2.08
C VAL A 90 10.61 9.61 3.13
N TYR A 91 9.50 8.95 3.44
CA TYR A 91 9.48 7.80 4.34
C TYR A 91 9.62 6.52 3.53
N LEU A 92 10.69 5.78 3.78
CA LEU A 92 11.04 4.59 3.02
C LEU A 92 10.42 3.33 3.65
N SER A 93 10.17 2.32 2.80
CA SER A 93 9.71 0.99 3.23
C SER A 93 8.43 1.01 4.06
N ARG A 94 7.50 1.89 3.72
CA ARG A 94 6.18 1.96 4.36
C ARG A 94 5.32 0.76 3.98
N PRO A 95 4.40 0.32 4.85
CA PRO A 95 3.45 -0.74 4.55
C PRO A 95 2.56 -0.35 3.37
N ASP A 96 2.11 -1.36 2.61
CA ASP A 96 1.33 -1.18 1.39
C ASP A 96 0.05 -0.35 1.61
N GLU A 97 -0.55 -0.45 2.80
CA GLU A 97 -1.77 0.26 3.20
C GLU A 97 -1.60 1.79 3.36
N ASP A 98 -0.37 2.26 3.59
CA ASP A 98 -0.06 3.68 3.59
C ASP A 98 -0.02 4.25 2.15
N ILE A 99 0.32 3.39 1.20
CA ILE A 99 0.44 3.73 -0.22
C ILE A 99 -0.94 3.63 -0.89
N VAL A 100 -1.66 2.53 -0.66
CA VAL A 100 -2.99 2.30 -1.24
C VAL A 100 -3.93 1.92 -0.12
N PRO A 101 -5.11 2.57 0.02
CA PRO A 101 -6.01 2.28 1.14
C PRO A 101 -6.35 0.79 1.23
N LEU A 102 -6.30 0.24 2.45
CA LEU A 102 -6.34 -1.20 2.75
C LEU A 102 -7.48 -1.95 2.05
N ARG A 103 -8.65 -1.32 1.94
CA ARG A 103 -9.82 -1.92 1.27
C ARG A 103 -9.58 -2.24 -0.21
N TYR A 104 -8.82 -1.41 -0.93
CA TYR A 104 -8.52 -1.65 -2.34
C TYR A 104 -7.48 -2.75 -2.49
N LEU A 105 -6.56 -2.88 -1.52
CA LEU A 105 -5.67 -4.04 -1.40
C LEU A 105 -6.45 -5.33 -1.13
N LYS A 106 -7.46 -5.30 -0.24
CA LYS A 106 -8.36 -6.44 0.02
C LYS A 106 -9.21 -6.80 -1.21
N ARG A 107 -9.64 -5.81 -2.00
CA ARG A 107 -10.33 -6.05 -3.28
C ARG A 107 -9.38 -6.66 -4.31
N ALA A 108 -8.13 -6.20 -4.37
CA ALA A 108 -7.11 -6.75 -5.26
C ALA A 108 -6.73 -8.20 -4.93
N ASP A 109 -6.81 -8.61 -3.66
CA ASP A 109 -6.64 -10.02 -3.28
C ASP A 109 -7.69 -10.96 -3.91
N LYS A 110 -8.82 -10.43 -4.40
CA LYS A 110 -9.83 -11.24 -5.10
C LYS A 110 -9.51 -11.41 -6.59
N ASP A 111 -8.56 -10.65 -7.14
CA ASP A 111 -8.22 -10.69 -8.56
C ASP A 111 -7.41 -11.94 -8.92
N LYS A 112 -7.91 -12.70 -9.90
CA LYS A 112 -7.29 -13.96 -10.35
C LYS A 112 -5.85 -13.76 -10.83
N ILE A 113 -5.56 -12.61 -11.46
CA ILE A 113 -4.24 -12.31 -12.00
C ILE A 113 -3.18 -12.15 -10.89
N VAL A 114 -3.57 -11.67 -9.70
CA VAL A 114 -2.67 -11.48 -8.55
C VAL A 114 -2.16 -12.82 -8.00
N HIS A 115 -3.01 -13.86 -8.03
CA HIS A 115 -2.67 -15.21 -7.56
C HIS A 115 -2.25 -16.17 -8.67
N ARG A 116 -2.11 -15.68 -9.91
CA ARG A 116 -1.80 -16.52 -11.05
C ARG A 116 -0.41 -17.14 -10.89
N ALA A 117 -0.35 -18.47 -10.96
CA ALA A 117 0.91 -19.20 -10.92
C ALA A 117 1.73 -18.98 -12.19
N VAL A 118 2.57 -17.94 -12.18
CA VAL A 118 3.52 -17.62 -13.25
C VAL A 118 4.52 -18.75 -13.42
N TRP A 119 4.75 -19.19 -14.66
CA TRP A 119 5.63 -20.32 -15.00
C TRP A 119 6.96 -20.33 -14.23
N ILE A 120 7.65 -19.18 -14.20
CA ILE A 120 8.97 -19.05 -13.59
C ILE A 120 8.99 -19.35 -12.07
N PHE A 121 7.84 -19.26 -11.41
CA PHE A 121 7.68 -19.47 -9.97
C PHE A 121 6.97 -20.77 -9.58
N ARG A 122 6.69 -21.65 -10.56
CA ARG A 122 6.06 -22.95 -10.28
C ARG A 122 6.97 -23.84 -9.44
N ASN A 123 8.23 -23.97 -9.86
CA ASN A 123 9.19 -24.88 -9.25
C ASN A 123 10.33 -24.16 -8.51
N ALA A 124 10.37 -22.83 -8.55
CA ALA A 124 11.43 -22.04 -7.93
C ALA A 124 10.86 -20.86 -7.14
N ARG A 125 11.49 -20.56 -5.99
CA ARG A 125 11.19 -19.33 -5.23
C ARG A 125 11.89 -18.09 -5.80
N ASN A 126 12.98 -18.29 -6.54
CA ASN A 126 13.76 -17.22 -7.18
C ASN A 126 13.89 -17.52 -8.68
N GLY A 127 13.32 -16.65 -9.52
CA GLY A 127 13.24 -16.82 -10.96
C GLY A 127 14.59 -16.69 -11.67
N ARG A 128 15.60 -16.06 -11.06
CA ARG A 128 16.96 -15.96 -11.64
C ARG A 128 17.61 -17.32 -11.87
N ARG A 129 17.20 -18.34 -11.12
CA ARG A 129 17.74 -19.71 -11.20
C ARG A 129 17.07 -20.56 -12.28
N VAL A 130 16.04 -20.04 -12.94
CA VAL A 130 15.26 -20.76 -13.94
C VAL A 130 15.78 -20.45 -15.34
N ASN A 131 15.98 -21.49 -16.16
CA ASN A 131 16.34 -21.30 -17.55
C ASN A 131 15.13 -20.83 -18.37
N GLN A 132 15.05 -19.53 -18.62
CA GLN A 132 13.97 -18.89 -19.38
C GLN A 132 13.84 -19.39 -20.82
N ASN A 133 14.88 -20.00 -21.41
CA ASN A 133 14.79 -20.57 -22.76
C ASN A 133 13.85 -21.79 -22.82
N ARG A 134 13.45 -22.34 -21.66
CA ARG A 134 12.47 -23.42 -21.56
C ARG A 134 11.04 -22.94 -21.30
N TRP A 135 10.81 -21.63 -21.42
CA TRP A 135 9.47 -21.07 -21.22
C TRP A 135 8.48 -21.67 -22.26
N PRO A 136 7.30 -22.17 -21.84
CA PRO A 136 6.35 -22.81 -22.76
C PRO A 136 5.78 -21.83 -23.76
N THR A 137 5.75 -22.21 -25.04
CA THR A 137 5.28 -21.35 -26.15
C THR A 137 3.86 -20.83 -25.99
N LEU A 138 2.96 -21.62 -25.38
CA LEU A 138 1.55 -21.27 -25.19
C LEU A 138 1.28 -20.42 -23.94
N GLU A 139 2.26 -20.29 -23.04
CA GLU A 139 2.10 -19.52 -21.81
C GLU A 139 2.76 -18.15 -21.99
N THR A 140 2.02 -17.15 -22.44
CA THR A 140 2.61 -15.83 -22.78
C THR A 140 2.58 -14.82 -21.62
N ILE A 141 1.76 -15.09 -20.60
CA ILE A 141 1.47 -14.12 -19.54
C ILE A 141 2.72 -13.85 -18.69
N PHE A 142 3.05 -12.56 -18.58
CA PHE A 142 4.28 -12.05 -17.97
C PHE A 142 5.60 -12.54 -18.59
N PHE A 143 5.58 -13.31 -19.70
CA PHE A 143 6.80 -13.77 -20.36
C PHE A 143 7.72 -12.59 -20.72
N ASP A 144 7.15 -11.56 -21.33
CA ASP A 144 7.88 -10.36 -21.72
C ASP A 144 8.47 -9.61 -20.53
N VAL A 145 7.84 -9.67 -19.36
CA VAL A 145 8.38 -9.07 -18.12
C VAL A 145 9.70 -9.74 -17.75
N PHE A 146 9.74 -11.07 -17.68
CA PHE A 146 10.95 -11.80 -17.28
C PHE A 146 12.02 -11.81 -18.37
N ARG A 147 11.62 -11.87 -19.65
CA ARG A 147 12.54 -11.74 -20.79
C ARG A 147 13.30 -10.41 -20.72
N ASN A 148 12.58 -9.32 -20.49
CA ASN A 148 13.19 -8.00 -20.39
C ASN A 148 14.00 -7.85 -19.09
N LEU A 149 13.50 -8.33 -17.94
CA LEU A 149 14.21 -8.28 -16.65
C LEU A 149 15.60 -8.95 -16.71
N LYS A 150 15.73 -10.04 -17.49
CA LYS A 150 17.02 -10.74 -17.68
C LYS A 150 18.08 -9.82 -18.29
N ASN A 151 17.65 -8.90 -19.12
CA ASN A 151 18.50 -7.97 -19.87
C ASN A 151 18.52 -6.55 -19.26
N SER A 152 17.93 -6.36 -18.08
CA SER A 152 17.95 -5.09 -17.32
C SER A 152 19.24 -4.92 -16.52
N PRO A 153 19.62 -3.69 -16.13
CA PRO A 153 20.78 -3.48 -15.29
C PRO A 153 20.55 -4.07 -13.89
N GLN A 154 21.61 -4.52 -13.24
CA GLN A 154 21.55 -5.25 -11.98
C GLN A 154 22.35 -4.53 -10.90
N TRP A 155 21.82 -4.54 -9.67
CA TRP A 155 22.51 -4.05 -8.48
C TRP A 155 22.49 -5.13 -7.40
N ASN A 156 23.55 -5.17 -6.60
CA ASN A 156 23.63 -6.08 -5.46
C ASN A 156 22.68 -5.67 -4.33
N LYS A 157 22.60 -4.35 -4.08
CA LYS A 157 21.73 -3.72 -3.09
C LYS A 157 20.56 -3.03 -3.78
N GLY A 158 19.52 -2.74 -3.02
CA GLY A 158 18.41 -1.93 -3.48
C GLY A 158 18.71 -0.44 -3.36
N LEU A 159 17.84 0.38 -3.94
CA LEU A 159 18.00 1.83 -3.88
C LEU A 159 17.97 2.31 -2.42
N PHE A 160 17.11 1.74 -1.57
CA PHE A 160 16.97 2.19 -0.17
C PHE A 160 18.09 1.66 0.75
N GLU A 161 18.77 0.61 0.32
CA GLU A 161 19.90 -0.03 1.00
C GLU A 161 21.25 0.60 0.63
N ASP A 162 21.29 1.43 -0.41
CA ASP A 162 22.52 1.95 -1.00
C ASP A 162 22.49 3.46 -1.19
N GLU A 163 22.86 4.19 -0.14
CA GLU A 163 22.79 5.65 -0.11
C GLU A 163 23.74 6.30 -1.11
N ALA A 164 24.94 5.75 -1.27
CA ALA A 164 25.98 6.26 -2.15
C ALA A 164 25.74 5.92 -3.63
N GLY A 165 24.93 4.89 -3.91
CA GLY A 165 24.66 4.41 -5.25
C GLY A 165 25.83 3.60 -5.81
N SER A 166 25.78 2.28 -5.67
CA SER A 166 26.72 1.41 -6.37
C SER A 166 26.48 1.48 -7.88
N ALA A 167 27.55 1.31 -8.65
CA ALA A 167 27.43 1.19 -10.10
C ALA A 167 26.68 -0.08 -10.49
N ALA A 168 25.81 0.03 -11.49
CA ALA A 168 25.08 -1.07 -12.08
C ALA A 168 26.05 -2.07 -12.71
N THR A 169 25.76 -3.35 -12.55
CA THR A 169 26.32 -4.40 -13.41
C THR A 169 25.37 -4.65 -14.57
N CYS A 170 25.86 -4.53 -15.80
CA CYS A 170 25.07 -4.81 -17.01
C CYS A 170 25.28 -6.27 -17.48
N PRO A 171 24.27 -6.90 -18.09
CA PRO A 171 24.42 -8.20 -18.74
C PRO A 171 25.48 -8.16 -19.86
N THR A 172 26.06 -9.33 -20.17
CA THR A 172 27.13 -9.44 -21.18
C THR A 172 26.67 -8.89 -22.53
N ASN A 173 27.53 -8.10 -23.18
CA ASN A 173 27.30 -7.46 -24.47
C ASN A 173 26.18 -6.39 -24.50
N LEU A 174 25.72 -5.91 -23.34
CA LEU A 174 24.81 -4.78 -23.26
C LEU A 174 25.50 -3.60 -22.57
N ASP A 175 25.39 -2.42 -23.16
CA ASP A 175 25.69 -1.18 -22.45
C ASP A 175 24.54 -0.81 -21.50
N PHE A 176 24.79 0.17 -20.64
CA PHE A 176 23.79 0.61 -19.67
C PHE A 176 22.52 1.13 -20.34
N ARG A 177 22.64 1.84 -21.47
CA ARG A 177 21.50 2.45 -22.16
C ARG A 177 20.55 1.39 -22.72
N GLN A 178 21.10 0.34 -23.33
CA GLN A 178 20.34 -0.79 -23.86
C GLN A 178 19.73 -1.62 -22.73
N ALA A 179 20.47 -1.83 -21.64
CA ALA A 179 19.95 -2.51 -20.47
C ALA A 179 18.78 -1.72 -19.84
N ARG A 180 18.92 -0.41 -19.70
CA ARG A 180 17.85 0.50 -19.25
C ARG A 180 16.61 0.45 -20.14
N TYR A 181 16.78 0.41 -21.46
CA TYR A 181 15.65 0.26 -22.38
C TYR A 181 14.85 -1.04 -22.11
N ASN A 182 15.54 -2.15 -21.81
CA ASN A 182 14.84 -3.38 -21.40
C ASN A 182 14.08 -3.17 -20.09
N GLN A 183 14.64 -2.44 -19.13
CA GLN A 183 13.96 -2.10 -17.88
C GLN A 183 12.70 -1.25 -18.09
N ASP A 184 12.72 -0.30 -19.03
CA ASP A 184 11.51 0.46 -19.41
C ASP A 184 10.42 -0.48 -19.96
N ASN A 185 10.81 -1.45 -20.80
CA ASN A 185 9.91 -2.48 -21.32
C ASN A 185 9.37 -3.42 -20.23
N VAL A 186 10.11 -3.67 -19.14
CA VAL A 186 9.62 -4.42 -17.98
C VAL A 186 8.40 -3.72 -17.37
N LEU A 187 8.53 -2.41 -17.09
CA LEU A 187 7.42 -1.65 -16.51
C LEU A 187 6.21 -1.64 -17.44
N HIS A 188 6.42 -1.36 -18.72
CA HIS A 188 5.31 -1.38 -19.69
C HIS A 188 4.62 -2.74 -19.75
N ALA A 189 5.37 -3.83 -19.92
CA ALA A 189 4.81 -5.17 -20.00
C ALA A 189 4.08 -5.59 -18.72
N LEU A 190 4.65 -5.26 -17.55
CA LEU A 190 4.06 -5.59 -16.26
C LEU A 190 2.72 -4.87 -16.06
N ILE A 191 2.69 -3.55 -16.28
CA ILE A 191 1.49 -2.75 -16.07
C ILE A 191 0.44 -3.08 -17.13
N SER A 192 0.85 -3.33 -18.38
CA SER A 192 -0.08 -3.66 -19.47
C SER A 192 -0.80 -4.97 -19.18
N GLU A 193 -0.03 -6.02 -18.89
CA GLU A 193 -0.59 -7.34 -18.57
C GLU A 193 -1.44 -7.30 -17.30
N LEU A 194 -0.97 -6.62 -16.25
CA LEU A 194 -1.71 -6.56 -14.99
C LEU A 194 -3.00 -5.75 -15.15
N PHE A 195 -2.94 -4.51 -15.65
CA PHE A 195 -4.09 -3.61 -15.67
C PHE A 195 -5.16 -4.05 -16.67
N PHE A 196 -4.78 -4.73 -17.74
CA PHE A 196 -5.74 -5.35 -18.65
C PHE A 196 -6.51 -6.51 -18.00
N ASN A 197 -5.85 -7.30 -17.15
CA ASN A 197 -6.47 -8.45 -16.48
C ASN A 197 -7.13 -8.11 -15.13
N VAL A 198 -6.86 -6.92 -14.58
CA VAL A 198 -7.64 -6.32 -13.49
C VAL A 198 -8.88 -5.70 -14.14
N ASP A 199 -9.96 -6.46 -14.19
CA ASP A 199 -11.21 -6.16 -14.91
C ASP A 199 -11.93 -4.93 -14.33
N VAL A 200 -11.39 -3.74 -14.62
CA VAL A 200 -11.85 -2.45 -14.12
C VAL A 200 -11.93 -1.47 -15.29
N MET A 201 -13.07 -1.51 -15.97
CA MET A 201 -13.45 -0.56 -17.01
C MET A 201 -14.69 0.21 -16.57
N ARG A 202 -14.81 1.46 -17.00
CA ARG A 202 -15.92 2.33 -16.61
C ARG A 202 -16.66 2.84 -17.84
N PRO A 203 -18.00 2.78 -17.85
CA PRO A 203 -18.76 3.31 -18.98
C PRO A 203 -18.58 4.83 -19.08
N THR A 204 -18.64 5.34 -20.29
CA THR A 204 -18.74 6.77 -20.57
C THR A 204 -20.18 7.14 -20.91
N SER A 205 -20.44 8.43 -21.14
CA SER A 205 -21.74 8.89 -21.64
C SER A 205 -22.07 8.40 -23.06
N LYS A 206 -21.07 7.93 -23.81
CA LYS A 206 -21.27 7.35 -25.14
C LYS A 206 -21.56 5.85 -25.01
N PRO A 207 -22.64 5.34 -25.62
CA PRO A 207 -22.93 3.91 -25.63
C PRO A 207 -21.73 3.11 -26.14
N MET A 208 -21.43 2.00 -25.48
CA MET A 208 -20.34 1.09 -25.85
C MET A 208 -18.94 1.71 -25.92
N LEU A 209 -18.72 2.79 -25.16
CA LEU A 209 -17.40 3.36 -24.97
C LEU A 209 -17.06 3.33 -23.49
N TRP A 210 -15.96 2.68 -23.15
CA TRP A 210 -15.46 2.56 -21.79
C TRP A 210 -14.11 3.23 -21.66
N PHE A 211 -13.81 3.78 -20.49
CA PHE A 211 -12.47 4.23 -20.15
C PHE A 211 -11.81 3.28 -19.15
N HIS A 212 -10.50 3.15 -19.26
CA HIS A 212 -9.68 2.30 -18.41
C HIS A 212 -8.26 2.88 -18.27
N LEU A 213 -7.48 2.30 -17.36
CA LEU A 213 -6.06 2.65 -17.25
C LEU A 213 -5.23 1.81 -18.21
N TYR A 214 -4.26 2.45 -18.86
CA TYR A 214 -3.35 1.80 -19.80
C TYR A 214 -1.94 2.41 -19.71
N PRO A 215 -0.86 1.62 -19.77
CA PRO A 215 0.48 2.18 -19.82
C PRO A 215 0.85 2.64 -21.24
N LYS A 216 1.53 3.78 -21.36
CA LYS A 216 2.16 4.25 -22.60
C LYS A 216 3.66 4.46 -22.39
N VAL A 217 4.47 3.91 -23.30
CA VAL A 217 5.92 4.19 -23.36
C VAL A 217 6.14 5.53 -24.03
N MET A 218 6.11 6.60 -23.23
CA MET A 218 6.35 7.97 -23.69
C MET A 218 7.32 8.66 -22.75
N GLY A 219 8.56 8.81 -23.21
CA GLY A 219 9.56 9.60 -22.50
C GLY A 219 9.33 11.08 -22.73
N GLU A 220 9.08 11.82 -21.67
CA GLU A 220 8.90 13.27 -21.74
C GLU A 220 9.38 13.93 -20.44
N TYR A 221 9.90 15.15 -20.58
CA TYR A 221 10.32 16.02 -19.49
C TYR A 221 9.13 16.83 -19.01
N LEU A 222 8.64 16.55 -17.80
CA LEU A 222 7.50 17.24 -17.22
C LEU A 222 7.86 18.67 -16.81
N GLU A 223 7.02 19.64 -17.20
CA GLU A 223 7.01 20.96 -16.56
C GLU A 223 6.46 20.80 -15.14
N TYR A 224 7.07 21.49 -14.17
CA TYR A 224 6.56 21.58 -12.82
C TYR A 224 6.78 22.98 -12.25
N TRP A 225 6.01 23.34 -11.22
CA TRP A 225 6.19 24.64 -10.55
C TRP A 225 6.67 24.47 -9.11
N THR A 226 7.46 25.42 -8.66
CA THR A 226 8.04 25.47 -7.30
C THR A 226 7.52 26.66 -6.49
N GLY A 227 6.68 27.49 -7.11
CA GLY A 227 6.17 28.74 -6.58
C GLY A 227 5.20 29.38 -7.56
N TYR A 228 4.65 30.55 -7.21
CA TYR A 228 3.72 31.28 -8.06
C TYR A 228 4.37 31.66 -9.40
N LYS A 229 3.97 30.99 -10.49
CA LYS A 229 4.51 31.15 -11.85
C LYS A 229 6.01 30.84 -11.99
N GLU A 230 6.60 30.13 -11.04
CA GLU A 230 7.99 29.68 -11.12
C GLU A 230 8.06 28.32 -11.83
N LYS A 231 8.16 28.37 -13.15
CA LYS A 231 8.19 27.18 -14.01
C LYS A 231 9.58 26.58 -14.09
N ARG A 232 9.65 25.24 -14.04
CA ARG A 232 10.85 24.42 -14.15
C ARG A 232 10.62 23.26 -15.12
N GLN A 233 11.67 22.82 -15.79
CA GLN A 233 11.64 21.66 -16.72
C GLN A 233 12.96 20.87 -16.68
N ASP A 234 13.70 20.97 -15.58
CA ASP A 234 14.97 20.27 -15.33
C ASP A 234 14.78 18.93 -14.60
N GLY A 235 13.54 18.44 -14.54
CA GLY A 235 13.22 17.12 -14.01
C GLY A 235 13.77 15.99 -14.90
N PRO A 236 13.79 14.74 -14.41
CA PRO A 236 14.18 13.62 -15.25
C PRO A 236 13.13 13.34 -16.33
N CYS A 237 13.55 12.70 -17.41
CA CYS A 237 12.64 12.16 -18.42
C CYS A 237 11.91 10.93 -17.85
N THR A 238 10.58 10.85 -18.00
CA THR A 238 9.82 9.65 -17.64
C THR A 238 10.19 8.46 -18.51
N SER A 239 10.07 7.23 -17.99
CA SER A 239 10.17 6.02 -18.82
C SER A 239 8.86 5.72 -19.54
N GLY A 240 7.75 6.09 -18.91
CA GLY A 240 6.42 5.94 -19.45
C GLY A 240 5.40 6.52 -18.48
N ARG A 241 4.12 6.32 -18.79
CA ARG A 241 3.01 6.86 -18.03
C ARG A 241 1.86 5.89 -18.01
N VAL A 242 1.09 5.89 -16.93
CA VAL A 242 -0.25 5.31 -16.95
C VAL A 242 -1.21 6.43 -17.31
N VAL A 243 -2.02 6.18 -18.33
CA VAL A 243 -3.00 7.12 -18.86
C VAL A 243 -4.40 6.55 -18.71
N VAL A 244 -5.40 7.43 -18.73
CA VAL A 244 -6.75 7.06 -19.08
C VAL A 244 -6.82 6.90 -20.59
N ASP A 245 -7.18 5.70 -21.05
CA ASP A 245 -7.47 5.39 -22.45
C ASP A 245 -8.91 4.90 -22.60
N TYR A 246 -9.34 4.75 -23.84
CA TYR A 246 -10.71 4.42 -24.20
C TYR A 246 -10.76 3.16 -25.07
N TYR A 247 -11.83 2.39 -24.90
CA TYR A 247 -12.11 1.18 -25.67
C TYR A 247 -13.56 1.23 -26.20
N PRO A 248 -13.82 0.84 -27.48
CA PRO A 248 -12.86 0.34 -28.47
C PRO A 248 -12.07 1.44 -29.21
N ASP A 249 -12.50 2.70 -29.08
CA ASP A 249 -11.90 3.82 -29.82
C ASP A 249 -10.78 4.48 -29.02
N ALA A 250 -9.63 4.71 -29.66
CA ALA A 250 -8.58 5.53 -29.07
C ALA A 250 -8.99 7.01 -29.08
N MET A 251 -8.94 7.66 -27.90
CA MET A 251 -9.16 9.10 -27.76
C MET A 251 -7.94 9.78 -27.11
N TYR A 252 -8.08 11.07 -26.79
CA TYR A 252 -7.03 11.84 -26.14
C TYR A 252 -6.72 11.27 -24.76
N ALA A 253 -5.54 10.66 -24.63
CA ALA A 253 -5.08 10.04 -23.41
C ALA A 253 -4.65 11.08 -22.37
N ARG A 254 -5.08 10.88 -21.12
CA ARG A 254 -4.77 11.79 -20.01
C ARG A 254 -3.87 11.10 -19.01
N THR A 255 -2.75 11.73 -18.65
CA THR A 255 -1.76 11.12 -17.74
C THR A 255 -2.27 11.08 -16.31
N VAL A 256 -2.36 9.89 -15.73
CA VAL A 256 -2.79 9.67 -14.34
C VAL A 256 -1.59 9.62 -13.40
N LEU A 257 -0.55 8.88 -13.79
CA LEU A 257 0.71 8.84 -13.04
C LEU A 257 1.92 8.57 -13.95
N PRO A 258 3.09 9.11 -13.59
CA PRO A 258 4.36 8.78 -14.23
C PRO A 258 4.90 7.40 -13.83
N MET A 259 5.72 6.84 -14.71
CA MET A 259 6.57 5.69 -14.46
C MET A 259 8.02 6.06 -14.77
N THR A 260 8.95 5.61 -13.94
CA THR A 260 10.38 5.87 -14.15
C THR A 260 11.21 4.65 -13.78
N THR A 261 12.36 4.54 -14.42
CA THR A 261 13.34 3.48 -14.20
C THR A 261 14.69 4.09 -13.81
N THR A 262 15.72 3.25 -13.74
CA THR A 262 17.07 3.73 -13.46
C THR A 262 17.57 4.65 -14.57
N LEU A 263 18.06 5.83 -14.19
CA LEU A 263 18.43 6.87 -15.15
C LEU A 263 19.92 6.81 -15.52
N THR A 264 20.74 6.41 -14.56
CA THR A 264 22.21 6.40 -14.63
C THR A 264 22.75 5.09 -14.07
N ASP A 265 23.96 4.72 -14.49
CA ASP A 265 24.70 3.55 -14.02
C ASP A 265 24.96 3.59 -12.51
N ASN A 266 25.27 4.77 -11.98
CA ASN A 266 25.31 5.04 -10.55
C ASN A 266 24.07 5.86 -10.16
N GLN A 267 23.26 5.35 -9.23
CA GLN A 267 22.08 6.04 -8.69
C GLN A 267 22.17 6.24 -7.17
N PRO A 268 22.72 7.36 -6.70
CA PRO A 268 22.68 7.71 -5.28
C PRO A 268 21.23 7.94 -4.83
N LEU A 269 20.89 7.45 -3.64
CA LEU A 269 19.52 7.51 -3.09
C LEU A 269 18.97 8.93 -3.10
N HIS A 270 19.67 9.88 -2.49
CA HIS A 270 19.21 11.27 -2.35
C HIS A 270 18.92 11.93 -3.70
N LYS A 271 19.77 11.69 -4.70
CA LYS A 271 19.60 12.23 -6.06
C LYS A 271 18.37 11.63 -6.74
N THR A 272 18.20 10.30 -6.68
CA THR A 272 17.04 9.63 -7.23
C THR A 272 15.74 10.09 -6.57
N LEU A 273 15.72 10.24 -5.25
CA LEU A 273 14.54 10.72 -4.52
C LEU A 273 14.18 12.17 -4.91
N SER A 274 15.17 13.04 -5.07
CA SER A 274 14.96 14.42 -5.54
C SER A 274 14.37 14.45 -6.96
N GLN A 275 14.88 13.60 -7.85
CA GLN A 275 14.38 13.44 -9.21
C GLN A 275 12.95 12.88 -9.25
N ASN A 276 12.65 11.91 -8.40
CA ASN A 276 11.31 11.38 -8.23
C ASN A 276 10.33 12.46 -7.72
N PHE A 277 10.78 13.32 -6.82
CA PHE A 277 9.97 14.44 -6.34
C PHE A 277 9.70 15.49 -7.44
N GLN A 278 10.65 15.76 -8.34
CA GLN A 278 10.39 16.56 -9.54
C GLN A 278 9.28 15.97 -10.41
N LEU A 279 9.25 14.63 -10.58
CA LEU A 279 8.16 13.95 -11.30
C LEU A 279 6.81 14.07 -10.56
N HIS A 280 6.81 13.98 -9.23
CA HIS A 280 5.62 14.20 -8.42
C HIS A 280 5.06 15.62 -8.62
N LEU A 281 5.92 16.64 -8.60
CA LEU A 281 5.52 18.03 -8.85
C LEU A 281 5.01 18.24 -10.28
N GLY A 282 5.59 17.57 -11.28
CA GLY A 282 5.12 17.64 -12.67
C GLY A 282 3.76 16.99 -12.87
N GLN A 283 3.53 15.84 -12.23
CA GLN A 283 2.21 15.21 -12.24
C GLN A 283 1.19 16.00 -11.41
N LEU A 284 1.59 16.63 -10.30
CA LEU A 284 0.73 17.55 -9.56
C LEU A 284 0.25 18.68 -10.47
N LEU A 285 1.15 19.33 -11.22
CA LEU A 285 0.77 20.37 -12.17
C LEU A 285 -0.23 19.85 -13.23
N THR A 286 0.00 18.64 -13.74
CA THR A 286 -0.93 17.96 -14.66
C THR A 286 -2.30 17.77 -14.04
N ASN A 287 -2.37 17.32 -12.79
CA ASN A 287 -3.63 17.18 -12.05
C ASN A 287 -4.35 18.52 -11.88
N LEU A 288 -3.62 19.56 -11.45
CA LEU A 288 -4.18 20.89 -11.23
C LEU A 288 -4.77 21.50 -12.51
N HIS A 289 -4.16 21.28 -13.67
CA HIS A 289 -4.69 21.76 -14.96
C HIS A 289 -6.06 21.15 -15.33
N HIS A 290 -6.43 20.01 -14.76
CA HIS A 290 -7.70 19.33 -15.03
C HIS A 290 -8.80 19.69 -14.02
N MET A 291 -8.50 20.53 -13.02
CA MET A 291 -9.44 20.89 -11.97
C MET A 291 -9.93 22.33 -12.10
N HIS A 292 -11.11 22.57 -11.54
CA HIS A 292 -11.66 23.91 -11.38
C HIS A 292 -10.96 24.63 -10.21
N ILE A 293 -9.89 25.38 -10.54
CA ILE A 293 -9.09 26.11 -9.55
C ILE A 293 -9.81 27.39 -9.12
N HIS A 294 -10.05 27.53 -7.82
CA HIS A 294 -10.43 28.81 -7.23
C HIS A 294 -9.17 29.67 -7.08
N ARG A 295 -9.24 30.98 -7.40
CA ARG A 295 -8.06 31.89 -7.45
C ARG A 295 -7.17 31.88 -6.20
N HIS A 296 -7.69 31.46 -5.05
CA HIS A 296 -7.02 31.49 -3.76
C HIS A 296 -6.96 30.12 -3.06
N HIS A 297 -7.49 29.08 -3.70
CA HIS A 297 -7.61 27.75 -3.10
C HIS A 297 -7.50 26.65 -4.16
N LEU A 298 -6.49 25.80 -3.97
CA LEU A 298 -6.31 24.55 -4.68
C LEU A 298 -6.78 23.41 -3.78
N PRO A 299 -7.51 22.41 -4.31
CA PRO A 299 -8.00 21.29 -3.51
C PRO A 299 -6.85 20.34 -3.16
N ASP A 300 -7.07 19.52 -2.13
CA ASP A 300 -6.15 18.46 -1.73
C ASP A 300 -5.84 17.52 -2.89
N GLN A 301 -4.57 17.16 -3.05
CA GLN A 301 -4.10 16.25 -4.10
C GLN A 301 -3.20 15.15 -3.54
N GLU A 302 -3.17 14.05 -4.26
CA GLU A 302 -2.14 13.02 -4.13
C GLU A 302 -1.58 12.66 -5.50
N VAL A 303 -0.33 12.22 -5.52
CA VAL A 303 0.36 11.85 -6.75
C VAL A 303 1.10 10.54 -6.54
N PHE A 304 0.96 9.64 -7.49
CA PHE A 304 1.65 8.37 -7.49
C PHE A 304 2.81 8.35 -8.49
N LEU A 305 3.85 7.58 -8.20
CA LEU A 305 4.96 7.30 -9.11
C LEU A 305 5.35 5.83 -8.99
N ILE A 306 5.36 5.12 -10.12
CA ILE A 306 5.85 3.74 -10.19
C ILE A 306 7.32 3.76 -10.59
N ASN A 307 8.16 3.14 -9.77
CA ASN A 307 9.60 3.08 -9.96
C ASN A 307 10.08 1.64 -10.16
N LEU A 308 11.07 1.45 -11.03
CA LEU A 308 11.82 0.21 -11.14
C LEU A 308 13.32 0.47 -11.08
N HIS A 309 13.94 0.12 -9.96
CA HIS A 309 15.39 0.17 -9.77
C HIS A 309 16.00 -1.22 -9.93
N GLY A 310 16.69 -1.46 -11.04
CA GLY A 310 17.14 -2.80 -11.42
C GLY A 310 15.95 -3.74 -11.67
N SER A 311 15.80 -4.73 -10.79
CA SER A 311 14.62 -5.60 -10.72
C SER A 311 13.70 -5.29 -9.55
N ARG A 312 13.98 -4.23 -8.79
CA ARG A 312 13.26 -3.86 -7.57
C ARG A 312 12.22 -2.79 -7.89
N LEU A 313 10.95 -3.18 -7.84
CA LEU A 313 9.82 -2.30 -8.03
C LEU A 313 9.50 -1.60 -6.70
N HIS A 314 9.12 -0.33 -6.73
CA HIS A 314 8.46 0.34 -5.61
C HIS A 314 7.49 1.41 -6.12
N VAL A 315 6.50 1.74 -5.30
CA VAL A 315 5.51 2.79 -5.59
C VAL A 315 5.67 3.90 -4.56
N GLN A 316 5.63 5.14 -5.03
CA GLN A 316 5.63 6.31 -4.17
C GLN A 316 4.27 7.02 -4.23
N ARG A 317 3.81 7.53 -3.09
CA ARG A 317 2.64 8.40 -2.95
C ARG A 317 3.09 9.71 -2.31
N ALA A 318 3.03 10.80 -3.06
CA ALA A 318 3.23 12.15 -2.55
C ALA A 318 1.89 12.77 -2.15
N ILE A 319 1.84 13.35 -0.96
CA ILE A 319 0.63 13.97 -0.38
C ILE A 319 0.77 15.48 -0.49
N PHE A 320 -0.22 16.13 -1.10
CA PHE A 320 -0.23 17.55 -1.38
C PHE A 320 -1.49 18.20 -0.78
N PRO A 321 -1.45 18.58 0.51
CA PRO A 321 -2.57 19.26 1.14
C PRO A 321 -2.84 20.61 0.50
N SER A 322 -4.13 20.92 0.33
CA SER A 322 -4.67 22.19 -0.16
C SER A 322 -4.04 23.40 0.51
N SER A 323 -3.86 23.36 1.83
CA SER A 323 -3.27 24.45 2.60
C SER A 323 -1.83 24.76 2.19
N LYS A 324 -0.99 23.73 2.01
CA LYS A 324 0.42 23.87 1.62
C LYS A 324 0.54 24.29 0.16
N ILE A 325 -0.12 23.58 -0.76
CA ILE A 325 -0.04 23.92 -2.18
C ILE A 325 -0.67 25.29 -2.47
N SER A 326 -1.76 25.69 -1.81
CA SER A 326 -2.36 27.01 -2.07
C SER A 326 -1.44 28.15 -1.60
N ARG A 327 -0.71 27.98 -0.50
CA ARG A 327 0.29 28.97 -0.03
C ARG A 327 1.40 29.18 -1.04
N ILE A 328 1.91 28.09 -1.62
CA ILE A 328 3.01 28.13 -2.60
C ILE A 328 2.52 28.66 -3.96
N TYR A 329 1.36 28.18 -4.45
CA TYR A 329 0.95 28.37 -5.84
C TYR A 329 -0.07 29.50 -6.04
N CYS A 330 -0.72 30.04 -5.01
CA CYS A 330 -1.76 31.08 -5.16
C CYS A 330 -1.34 32.50 -4.75
N LYS A 331 -0.14 32.71 -4.16
CA LYS A 331 0.38 34.00 -3.64
C LYS A 331 -0.43 34.66 -2.51
N LYS A 332 -1.76 34.54 -2.53
CA LYS A 332 -2.71 34.97 -1.50
C LYS A 332 -3.53 33.75 -1.09
N TYR A 333 -3.09 33.04 -0.06
CA TYR A 333 -3.88 31.98 0.56
C TYR A 333 -4.87 32.61 1.53
N LYS A 334 -6.15 32.31 1.34
CA LYS A 334 -7.16 32.49 2.39
C LYS A 334 -7.48 31.11 2.95
N PRO A 335 -7.37 30.90 4.27
CA PRO A 335 -7.94 29.70 4.87
C PRO A 335 -9.40 29.61 4.44
N VAL A 336 -9.80 28.48 3.88
CA VAL A 336 -11.23 28.22 3.68
C VAL A 336 -11.81 28.06 5.09
N ASP A 337 -12.90 28.76 5.39
CA ASP A 337 -13.62 28.57 6.65
C ASP A 337 -13.92 27.08 6.81
N THR A 338 -13.38 26.49 7.88
CA THR A 338 -13.47 25.05 8.17
C THR A 338 -14.90 24.53 8.28
N SER A 339 -15.89 25.43 8.34
CA SER A 339 -17.32 25.10 8.30
C SER A 339 -17.84 24.73 6.91
N ASN A 340 -17.15 25.09 5.82
CA ASN A 340 -17.61 24.89 4.43
C ASN A 340 -16.60 24.15 3.53
N THR A 341 -15.46 23.70 4.07
CA THR A 341 -14.59 22.79 3.33
C THR A 341 -15.33 21.49 3.00
N GLU A 342 -15.09 20.93 1.80
CA GLU A 342 -15.52 19.60 1.34
C GLU A 342 -15.19 18.42 2.30
N LEU A 343 -14.57 18.71 3.45
CA LEU A 343 -14.07 17.80 4.47
C LEU A 343 -15.07 17.43 5.58
N HIS A 344 -16.31 17.96 5.62
CA HIS A 344 -17.20 17.74 6.77
C HIS A 344 -18.68 17.42 6.49
N THR A 345 -19.10 17.10 5.27
CA THR A 345 -20.35 16.33 5.13
C THR A 345 -20.01 14.86 5.22
N PHE A 346 -19.58 14.42 6.40
CA PHE A 346 -19.85 13.03 6.79
C PHE A 346 -21.33 12.84 6.56
N ARG A 347 -21.70 11.89 5.70
CA ARG A 347 -23.11 11.65 5.44
C ARG A 347 -23.79 11.25 6.76
N ALA A 348 -23.00 10.70 7.70
CA ALA A 348 -23.25 10.35 9.12
C ALA A 348 -24.10 11.33 9.96
N GLY A 349 -24.17 12.62 9.59
CA GLY A 349 -24.84 13.66 10.38
C GLY A 349 -26.38 13.71 10.26
N ASP A 350 -26.96 13.01 9.29
CA ASP A 350 -28.41 13.01 9.07
C ASP A 350 -29.05 11.75 9.69
N ALA A 351 -29.66 11.90 10.86
CA ALA A 351 -30.29 10.81 11.61
C ALA A 351 -31.48 10.15 10.88
N ASN A 352 -32.03 10.80 9.86
CA ASN A 352 -33.16 10.30 9.08
C ASN A 352 -32.73 9.58 7.78
N ARG A 353 -31.44 9.56 7.45
CA ARG A 353 -30.92 8.94 6.22
C ARG A 353 -30.60 7.47 6.43
N ARG A 354 -31.06 6.60 5.53
CA ARG A 354 -30.58 5.23 5.43
C ARG A 354 -29.21 5.23 4.76
N TYR A 355 -28.18 4.78 5.47
CA TYR A 355 -26.84 4.60 4.89
C TYR A 355 -26.86 3.43 3.93
N THR A 356 -26.38 3.65 2.72
CA THR A 356 -25.98 2.57 1.82
C THR A 356 -24.57 2.09 2.20
N GLU A 357 -24.19 0.90 1.76
CA GLU A 357 -22.81 0.42 1.87
C GLU A 357 -21.83 1.42 1.23
N GLN A 358 -22.22 2.03 0.11
CA GLN A 358 -21.41 3.04 -0.59
C GLN A 358 -21.26 4.35 0.20
N ASP A 359 -22.27 4.74 0.99
CA ASP A 359 -22.20 5.90 1.89
C ASP A 359 -21.19 5.65 3.01
N LEU A 360 -21.20 4.46 3.62
CA LEU A 360 -20.21 4.07 4.63
C LEU A 360 -18.80 3.99 4.04
N GLU A 361 -18.66 3.42 2.83
CA GLU A 361 -17.38 3.40 2.12
C GLU A 361 -16.85 4.80 1.84
N HIS A 362 -17.74 5.76 1.55
CA HIS A 362 -17.33 7.16 1.38
C HIS A 362 -16.74 7.74 2.66
N ASP A 363 -17.44 7.55 3.78
CA ASP A 363 -17.03 8.12 5.06
C ASP A 363 -15.72 7.48 5.55
N ILE A 364 -15.49 6.19 5.29
CA ILE A 364 -14.22 5.51 5.58
C ILE A 364 -13.06 6.12 4.77
N ASP A 365 -13.23 6.38 3.47
CA ASP A 365 -12.17 7.07 2.68
C ASP A 365 -11.83 8.43 3.24
N GLN A 366 -12.86 9.18 3.64
CA GLN A 366 -12.66 10.52 4.18
C GLN A 366 -11.88 10.45 5.49
N LEU A 367 -12.18 9.47 6.35
CA LEU A 367 -11.42 9.23 7.57
C LEU A 367 -9.97 8.86 7.27
N ASP A 368 -9.72 7.93 6.35
CA ASP A 368 -8.36 7.53 5.96
C ASP A 368 -7.56 8.74 5.43
N TRP A 369 -8.20 9.59 4.62
CA TRP A 369 -7.59 10.83 4.13
C TRP A 369 -7.31 11.84 5.26
N LEU A 370 -8.26 12.01 6.19
CA LEU A 370 -8.10 12.89 7.35
C LEU A 370 -6.96 12.42 8.27
N HIS A 371 -6.82 11.12 8.48
CA HIS A 371 -5.70 10.54 9.21
C HIS A 371 -4.38 10.85 8.50
N THR A 372 -4.32 10.64 7.18
CA THR A 372 -3.16 10.97 6.36
C THR A 372 -2.78 12.45 6.48
N LEU A 373 -3.75 13.36 6.42
CA LEU A 373 -3.53 14.80 6.58
C LEU A 373 -3.13 15.20 8.00
N LYS A 374 -3.62 14.50 9.03
CA LYS A 374 -3.24 14.77 10.42
C LYS A 374 -1.77 14.45 10.64
N GLU A 375 -1.30 13.32 10.12
CA GLU A 375 0.12 12.96 10.17
C GLU A 375 0.99 13.98 9.42
N GLU A 376 0.51 14.45 8.28
CA GLU A 376 1.16 15.47 7.46
C GLU A 376 1.24 16.84 8.16
N ARG A 377 0.19 17.25 8.88
CA ARG A 377 0.18 18.49 9.70
C ARG A 377 1.08 18.40 10.92
N ASN A 378 1.26 17.20 11.45
CA ASN A 378 2.16 16.94 12.57
C ASN A 378 3.64 16.97 12.14
N GLU A 379 3.93 16.99 10.84
CA GLU A 379 5.29 17.26 10.38
C GLU A 379 5.66 18.70 10.72
N ALA A 380 6.62 18.83 11.63
CA ALA A 380 7.12 20.13 12.05
C ALA A 380 7.53 20.94 10.80
N PRO A 381 7.10 22.22 10.70
CA PRO A 381 7.64 23.11 9.68
C PRO A 381 9.17 23.17 9.82
N ASP A 382 9.84 23.43 8.71
CA ASP A 382 11.29 23.59 8.74
C ASP A 382 11.70 24.87 9.49
N GLU A 383 13.00 25.07 9.75
CA GLU A 383 13.58 26.24 10.43
C GLU A 383 13.11 27.58 9.83
N ASP A 384 12.81 27.60 8.53
CA ASP A 384 12.32 28.78 7.78
C ASP A 384 10.78 28.88 7.68
N ASP A 385 10.01 28.11 8.47
CA ASP A 385 8.55 27.96 8.34
C ASP A 385 8.08 27.45 6.95
N ALA A 386 9.00 26.90 6.16
CA ALA A 386 8.71 26.38 4.83
C ALA A 386 7.87 25.08 4.90
N PRO A 387 6.83 24.92 4.06
CA PRO A 387 6.05 23.70 4.02
C PRO A 387 6.90 22.52 3.55
N VAL A 388 7.01 21.49 4.38
CA VAL A 388 7.60 20.19 4.03
C VAL A 388 6.49 19.25 3.54
N PHE A 389 6.67 18.61 2.39
CA PHE A 389 5.72 17.65 1.84
C PHE A 389 6.07 16.21 2.25
N ARG A 390 5.04 15.42 2.53
CA ARG A 390 5.18 13.99 2.86
C ARG A 390 5.17 13.14 1.59
N VAL A 391 6.19 12.31 1.42
CA VAL A 391 6.25 11.28 0.37
C VAL A 391 6.41 9.92 1.01
N LEU A 392 5.49 9.01 0.73
CA LEU A 392 5.50 7.65 1.23
C LEU A 392 5.99 6.73 0.14
N ALA A 393 7.01 5.92 0.41
CA ALA A 393 7.49 4.90 -0.51
C ALA A 393 7.19 3.51 0.06
N SER A 394 6.58 2.65 -0.76
CA SER A 394 6.46 1.21 -0.45
C SER A 394 7.84 0.62 -0.23
N LYS A 395 7.93 -0.59 0.34
CA LYS A 395 9.18 -1.37 0.25
C LYS A 395 9.57 -1.65 -1.21
N GLU A 396 10.83 -2.04 -1.39
CA GLU A 396 11.36 -2.50 -2.68
C GLU A 396 11.05 -3.99 -2.90
N TYR A 397 10.20 -4.29 -3.89
CA TYR A 397 9.85 -5.66 -4.27
C TYR A 397 10.79 -6.17 -5.35
N ASP A 398 11.61 -7.18 -5.04
CA ASP A 398 12.44 -7.82 -6.06
C ASP A 398 11.58 -8.73 -6.95
N LEU A 399 11.31 -8.31 -8.19
CA LEU A 399 10.41 -9.00 -9.11
C LEU A 399 10.85 -10.43 -9.46
N TRP A 400 12.09 -10.81 -9.16
CA TRP A 400 12.58 -12.18 -9.30
C TRP A 400 12.28 -13.08 -8.12
N LYS A 401 11.77 -12.57 -6.99
CA LYS A 401 11.39 -13.37 -5.83
C LYS A 401 9.88 -13.60 -5.86
N LYS A 402 9.46 -14.86 -5.65
CA LYS A 402 8.04 -15.24 -5.70
C LYS A 402 7.18 -14.44 -4.72
N SER A 403 7.63 -14.25 -3.48
CA SER A 403 6.88 -13.48 -2.46
C SER A 403 6.67 -12.03 -2.88
N ASP A 404 7.76 -11.39 -3.31
CA ASP A 404 7.79 -9.98 -3.64
C ASP A 404 7.01 -9.72 -4.93
N TRP A 405 7.06 -10.65 -5.88
CA TRP A 405 6.23 -10.64 -7.08
C TRP A 405 4.74 -10.55 -6.74
N HIS A 406 4.20 -11.48 -5.94
CA HIS A 406 2.78 -11.48 -5.61
C HIS A 406 2.38 -10.24 -4.81
N ALA A 407 3.23 -9.81 -3.87
CA ALA A 407 2.98 -8.59 -3.11
C ALA A 407 2.97 -7.34 -4.02
N SER A 408 3.89 -7.26 -5.00
CA SER A 408 3.93 -6.15 -5.97
C SER A 408 2.69 -6.14 -6.88
N LEU A 409 2.21 -7.31 -7.33
CA LEU A 409 0.98 -7.41 -8.12
C LEU A 409 -0.24 -6.97 -7.31
N LYS A 410 -0.33 -7.37 -6.04
CA LYS A 410 -1.40 -6.93 -5.13
C LYS A 410 -1.40 -5.42 -4.97
N LEU A 411 -0.24 -4.81 -4.69
CA LEU A 411 -0.11 -3.37 -4.54
C LEU A 411 -0.54 -2.63 -5.82
N LEU A 412 -0.04 -3.05 -6.99
CA LEU A 412 -0.35 -2.42 -8.27
C LEU A 412 -1.82 -2.62 -8.69
N ALA A 413 -2.41 -3.80 -8.47
CA ALA A 413 -3.82 -4.06 -8.72
C ALA A 413 -4.71 -3.25 -7.77
N GLY A 414 -4.32 -3.13 -6.49
CA GLY A 414 -4.98 -2.27 -5.53
C GLY A 414 -4.92 -0.80 -5.96
N LEU A 415 -3.77 -0.34 -6.45
CA LEU A 415 -3.60 1.01 -6.99
C LEU A 415 -4.52 1.26 -8.19
N ASN A 416 -4.61 0.32 -9.14
CA ASN A 416 -5.53 0.42 -10.27
C ASN A 416 -6.99 0.57 -9.77
N ARG A 417 -7.42 -0.33 -8.87
CA ARG A 417 -8.77 -0.27 -8.28
C ARG A 417 -9.02 1.01 -7.50
N TYR A 418 -8.02 1.56 -6.83
CA TYR A 418 -8.14 2.82 -6.10
C TYR A 418 -8.35 4.00 -7.06
N LEU A 419 -7.48 4.12 -8.06
CA LEU A 419 -7.56 5.18 -9.08
C LEU A 419 -8.88 5.11 -9.84
N MET A 420 -9.30 3.91 -10.24
CA MET A 420 -10.56 3.64 -10.95
C MET A 420 -11.79 3.52 -10.03
N GLY A 421 -11.62 3.80 -8.74
CA GLY A 421 -12.64 3.73 -7.71
C GLY A 421 -13.36 5.06 -7.45
N GLY A 422 -12.98 6.15 -8.13
CA GLY A 422 -13.62 7.47 -7.98
C GLY A 422 -13.28 8.22 -6.69
N ARG A 423 -12.37 7.70 -5.87
CA ARG A 423 -12.04 8.24 -4.54
C ARG A 423 -10.64 8.84 -4.46
N ALA A 424 -9.77 8.51 -5.42
CA ALA A 424 -8.43 9.07 -5.49
C ALA A 424 -8.45 10.59 -5.64
N LYS A 425 -7.62 11.29 -4.88
CA LYS A 425 -7.41 12.74 -4.96
C LYS A 425 -6.42 13.09 -6.09
N CYS A 426 -6.60 12.45 -7.24
CA CYS A 426 -5.85 12.67 -8.45
C CYS A 426 -6.70 13.51 -9.41
N GLY A 427 -6.35 14.77 -9.65
CA GLY A 427 -7.17 15.72 -10.41
C GLY A 427 -7.65 15.21 -11.78
N VAL A 428 -6.84 14.41 -12.48
CA VAL A 428 -7.27 13.76 -13.73
C VAL A 428 -8.41 12.77 -13.50
N MET A 429 -8.30 11.89 -12.49
CA MET A 429 -9.36 10.94 -12.16
C MET A 429 -10.59 11.64 -11.59
N GLN A 430 -10.40 12.67 -10.75
CA GLN A 430 -11.51 13.50 -10.25
C GLN A 430 -12.30 14.10 -11.42
N ASN A 431 -11.63 14.68 -12.42
CA ASN A 431 -12.30 15.20 -13.62
C ASN A 431 -12.99 14.11 -14.44
N MET A 432 -12.42 12.90 -14.50
CA MET A 432 -13.04 11.78 -15.20
C MET A 432 -14.33 11.31 -14.51
N PHE A 433 -14.33 11.17 -13.19
CA PHE A 433 -15.49 10.73 -12.42
C PHE A 433 -16.53 11.83 -12.18
N GLU A 434 -16.15 13.09 -12.31
CA GLU A 434 -17.11 14.21 -12.40
C GLU A 434 -17.89 14.14 -13.72
N LYS A 435 -17.22 13.80 -14.84
CA LYS A 435 -17.84 13.65 -16.16
C LYS A 435 -18.63 12.35 -16.32
N PHE A 436 -18.13 11.28 -15.72
CA PHE A 436 -18.71 9.94 -15.77
C PHE A 436 -18.84 9.39 -14.34
N PRO A 437 -19.87 9.84 -13.59
CA PRO A 437 -20.10 9.38 -12.23
C PRO A 437 -20.27 7.86 -12.18
N LEU A 438 -19.86 7.25 -11.06
CA LEU A 438 -20.17 5.86 -10.80
C LEU A 438 -21.68 5.72 -10.64
N GLU A 439 -22.31 4.84 -11.42
CA GLU A 439 -23.68 4.43 -11.16
C GLU A 439 -23.72 3.76 -9.77
N GLU A 440 -24.64 4.17 -8.91
CA GLU A 440 -24.89 3.47 -7.65
C GLU A 440 -25.27 2.04 -8.02
N GLU A 441 -24.41 1.05 -7.75
CA GLU A 441 -24.76 -0.36 -7.88
C GLU A 441 -26.04 -0.63 -7.08
N SER A 442 -27.19 -0.59 -7.75
CA SER A 442 -28.47 -0.94 -7.17
C SER A 442 -28.37 -2.42 -6.80
N GLN A 443 -28.39 -2.72 -5.50
CA GLN A 443 -28.50 -4.09 -5.02
C GLN A 443 -29.66 -4.77 -5.77
N PRO A 444 -29.50 -6.02 -6.23
CA PRO A 444 -30.63 -6.77 -6.77
C PRO A 444 -31.70 -6.82 -5.70
N ALA A 445 -32.89 -6.26 -6.00
CA ALA A 445 -34.03 -6.34 -5.12
C ALA A 445 -34.23 -7.82 -4.76
N GLU A 446 -34.14 -8.15 -3.47
CA GLU A 446 -34.55 -9.47 -3.00
C GLU A 446 -35.97 -9.71 -3.52
N PRO A 447 -36.26 -10.86 -4.14
CA PRO A 447 -37.61 -11.16 -4.59
C PRO A 447 -38.50 -11.18 -3.36
N SER A 448 -39.38 -10.17 -3.26
CA SER A 448 -40.38 -10.06 -2.20
C SER A 448 -41.17 -11.37 -2.12
N SER A 449 -40.99 -12.12 -1.04
CA SER A 449 -41.68 -13.37 -0.75
C SER A 449 -43.13 -13.10 -0.30
N SER A 450 -43.92 -12.36 -1.08
CA SER A 450 -45.32 -12.07 -0.79
C SER A 450 -46.31 -12.72 -1.77
N ALA A 451 -45.89 -13.79 -2.45
CA ALA A 451 -46.78 -14.60 -3.30
C ALA A 451 -46.90 -16.03 -2.77
N ALA A 452 -47.31 -16.18 -1.51
CA ALA A 452 -47.81 -17.46 -0.98
C ALA A 452 -48.78 -17.20 0.16
N ARG A 453 -49.93 -16.58 -0.16
CA ARG A 453 -51.19 -16.67 0.60
C ARG A 453 -52.29 -15.99 -0.21
N ARG A 454 -52.90 -16.75 -1.10
CA ARG A 454 -54.34 -16.71 -1.42
C ARG A 454 -54.71 -17.98 -2.14
#